data_AF-A0AAP3SEV7-F1
#
_entry.id   AF-A0AAP3SEV7-F1
#
_cell.length_a   1.000
_cell.length_b   1.000
_cell.length_c   1.000
_cell.angle_alpha   90.00
_cell.angle_beta   90.00
_cell.angle_gamma   90.00
#
_symmetry.space_group_name_H-M   'P 1'
#
loop_
_entity.id
_entity.type
_entity.pdbx_description
1 polymer ?
#
loop_
_entity_poly.entity_id
_entity_poly.type
_entity_poly.pdbx_seq_one_letter_code
_entity_poly.pdbx_strand_id
1 'polypeptide(L)'
;MKKILLMLASAFFMFSCSQEEGTSPINENTSNLPVSATADAQLKFAKLLSQAASSSIEVRNFLKKEALVQFDNDYDIFYPLIKDKKVSGNQSFRDILLSYCKEENELSQIEQSLPLLNIMVPDLTLFWDFNATTWDTSDKEISVLCRDDKNNTLYENGENIGNMTNGDIPGFPCLVVKNNERMKITSVNTRAGEATYEFISDAFDGSKKVQTRHYDADNDLEATEDLNKYVSKDVVATAINAWREFKNVPNACQRDYIYYGINKTNTPGSLNRNIREKLYRFRISATAFGRIADADGDQRLQDLTQTKRYLSNEEILQNIWTDGNFEFRFKSYIAGETNKDAMEHLLTFSVKAKDVFSIEKIHLHHKNGTAFRQSKNFYSVDINNLRSKWIYPEKLEPNKDNQVFTLPWDLYNKALSIHMYVEEFDVDQTIEKTITVVNEFTNKADFSIEGGGSIDSVKLSAKLGYGFSHTNTTTSSTKVTTTVGSDELGTLSFFFYDPIIRAESNNTYKLYDVSSGDVTATILPINLIITR
;
A
#
# COMPACT_ATOMS: atom_id res chain seq x y z
N MET A 1 8.15 -59.74 18.06
CA MET A 1 8.93 -59.41 16.85
C MET A 1 8.25 -58.22 16.20
N LYS A 2 8.82 -57.03 15.99
CA LYS A 2 10.21 -56.61 15.81
C LYS A 2 10.49 -55.34 16.62
N LYS A 3 11.68 -55.31 17.22
CA LYS A 3 12.34 -54.09 17.72
C LYS A 3 12.63 -53.18 16.53
N ILE A 4 12.31 -51.90 16.63
CA ILE A 4 12.90 -50.88 15.75
C ILE A 4 13.85 -50.06 16.61
N LEU A 5 15.13 -50.32 16.33
CA LEU A 5 16.31 -49.71 16.89
C LEU A 5 16.49 -48.35 16.18
N LEU A 6 16.35 -47.23 16.88
CA LEU A 6 16.75 -45.93 16.35
C LEU A 6 18.25 -45.78 16.61
N MET A 7 19.06 -46.05 15.59
CA MET A 7 20.50 -45.76 15.60
C MET A 7 20.69 -44.25 15.44
N LEU A 8 21.07 -43.57 16.53
CA LEU A 8 21.78 -42.30 16.46
C LEU A 8 23.17 -42.56 15.87
N ALA A 9 23.45 -42.05 14.69
CA ALA A 9 24.82 -41.91 14.19
C ALA A 9 25.33 -40.52 14.60
N SER A 10 25.80 -40.44 15.85
CA SER A 10 26.61 -39.34 16.35
C SER A 10 28.00 -39.43 15.72
N ALA A 11 28.29 -38.59 14.73
CA ALA A 11 29.66 -38.32 14.29
C ALA A 11 30.19 -37.12 15.08
N PHE A 12 30.52 -37.33 16.35
CA PHE A 12 31.38 -36.42 17.11
C PHE A 12 32.81 -36.58 16.56
N PHE A 13 33.22 -35.68 15.67
CA PHE A 13 34.64 -35.45 15.46
C PHE A 13 35.15 -34.63 16.65
N MET A 14 35.72 -35.32 17.63
CA MET A 14 36.67 -34.71 18.55
C MET A 14 37.92 -34.32 17.76
N PHE A 15 38.17 -33.02 17.64
CA PHE A 15 39.52 -32.50 17.50
C PHE A 15 39.77 -31.52 18.64
N SER A 16 40.36 -32.07 19.70
CA SER A 16 41.26 -31.35 20.59
C SER A 16 42.42 -30.85 19.75
N CYS A 17 42.48 -29.55 19.44
CA CYS A 17 43.72 -28.91 19.02
C CYS A 17 44.31 -28.19 20.23
N SER A 18 45.34 -28.83 20.78
CA SER A 18 46.43 -28.16 21.49
C SER A 18 46.95 -26.97 20.67
N GLN A 19 47.22 -25.85 21.33
CA GLN A 19 47.98 -24.76 20.73
C GLN A 19 49.38 -25.28 20.39
N GLU A 20 49.63 -25.55 19.10
CA GLU A 20 50.98 -25.62 18.56
C GLU A 20 51.37 -24.22 18.06
N GLU A 21 52.48 -23.70 18.60
CA GLU A 21 53.16 -22.50 18.13
C GLU A 21 53.70 -22.74 16.72
N GLY A 22 53.00 -22.24 15.71
CA GLY A 22 53.45 -22.14 14.32
C GLY A 22 53.76 -20.70 13.96
N THR A 23 55.05 -20.35 13.95
CA THR A 23 55.59 -19.03 13.60
C THR A 23 55.44 -18.69 12.12
N SER A 24 54.89 -17.49 11.80
CA SER A 24 55.33 -16.55 10.73
C SER A 24 54.30 -15.42 10.49
N PRO A 25 54.72 -14.26 9.96
CA PRO A 25 55.44 -13.17 10.60
C PRO A 25 54.50 -12.08 11.16
N ILE A 26 54.95 -11.45 12.24
CA ILE A 26 54.30 -10.35 12.94
C ILE A 26 54.34 -9.11 12.05
N ASN A 27 53.17 -8.56 11.70
CA ASN A 27 53.07 -7.15 11.32
C ASN A 27 52.75 -6.38 12.60
N GLU A 28 53.80 -5.85 13.21
CA GLU A 28 53.74 -4.98 14.38
C GLU A 28 52.99 -3.70 13.99
N ASN A 29 51.77 -3.53 14.52
CA ASN A 29 51.20 -2.24 14.92
C ASN A 29 49.80 -2.46 15.52
N THR A 30 49.75 -3.22 16.62
CA THR A 30 48.61 -3.16 17.55
C THR A 30 49.14 -2.47 18.79
N SER A 31 48.62 -1.29 19.08
CA SER A 31 48.86 -0.58 20.33
C SER A 31 48.50 -1.50 21.51
N ASN A 32 49.52 -2.00 22.21
CA ASN A 32 49.38 -2.78 23.43
C ASN A 32 48.84 -1.88 24.56
N LEU A 33 47.51 -1.71 24.61
CA LEU A 33 46.83 -1.35 25.85
C LEU A 33 46.81 -2.59 26.77
N PRO A 34 47.11 -2.46 28.07
CA PRO A 34 47.12 -3.60 28.97
C PRO A 34 45.71 -4.21 29.05
N VAL A 35 45.61 -5.54 28.95
CA VAL A 35 44.36 -6.34 29.01
C VAL A 35 43.48 -5.99 30.22
N SER A 36 44.07 -5.49 31.31
CA SER A 36 43.34 -4.98 32.49
C SER A 36 42.52 -3.72 32.21
N ALA A 37 43.00 -2.81 31.36
CA ALA A 37 42.34 -1.53 31.08
C ALA A 37 41.09 -1.69 30.19
N THR A 38 41.09 -2.68 29.28
CA THR A 38 39.93 -2.98 28.43
C THR A 38 38.79 -3.61 29.25
N ALA A 39 39.11 -4.54 30.15
CA ALA A 39 38.12 -5.14 31.04
C ALA A 39 37.47 -4.10 31.97
N ASP A 40 38.28 -3.20 32.55
CA ASP A 40 37.77 -2.12 33.41
C ASP A 40 36.87 -1.14 32.63
N ALA A 41 37.23 -0.80 31.39
CA ALA A 41 36.40 0.05 30.52
C ALA A 41 35.06 -0.62 30.19
N GLN A 42 35.06 -1.93 29.96
CA GLN A 42 33.86 -2.68 29.59
C GLN A 42 32.91 -2.82 30.77
N LEU A 43 33.47 -3.01 31.98
CA LEU A 43 32.73 -3.01 33.22
C LEU A 43 32.04 -1.65 33.47
N LYS A 44 32.76 -0.54 33.24
CA LYS A 44 32.19 0.81 33.32
C LYS A 44 31.08 1.01 32.29
N PHE A 45 31.29 0.56 31.05
CA PHE A 45 30.27 0.66 30.02
C PHE A 45 29.02 -0.16 30.34
N ALA A 46 29.18 -1.41 30.80
CA ALA A 46 28.08 -2.28 31.20
C ALA A 46 27.22 -1.64 32.28
N LYS A 47 27.87 -0.99 33.26
CA LYS A 47 27.19 -0.21 34.29
C LYS A 47 26.39 0.95 33.70
N LEU A 48 26.99 1.79 32.86
CA LEU A 48 26.30 2.93 32.22
C LEU A 48 25.11 2.46 31.36
N LEU A 49 25.31 1.39 30.58
CA LEU A 49 24.27 0.80 29.75
C LEU A 49 23.10 0.28 30.57
N SER A 50 23.37 -0.38 31.70
CA SER A 50 22.32 -0.88 32.59
C SER A 50 21.46 0.27 33.16
N GLN A 51 22.06 1.39 33.54
CA GLN A 51 21.33 2.57 34.03
C GLN A 51 20.43 3.16 32.95
N ALA A 52 20.99 3.35 31.74
CA ALA A 52 20.25 3.90 30.61
C ALA A 52 19.09 2.99 30.18
N ALA A 53 19.34 1.67 30.08
CA ALA A 53 18.34 0.68 29.67
C ALA A 53 17.22 0.50 30.71
N SER A 54 17.53 0.51 32.01
CA SER A 54 16.48 0.44 33.06
C SER A 54 15.64 1.72 33.12
N SER A 55 16.25 2.89 32.91
CA SER A 55 15.59 4.19 33.11
C SER A 55 14.77 4.67 31.91
N SER A 56 15.06 4.25 30.67
CA SER A 56 14.40 4.74 29.46
C SER A 56 13.88 3.62 28.56
N ILE A 57 12.57 3.66 28.28
CA ILE A 57 11.95 2.76 27.29
C ILE A 57 12.43 3.07 25.87
N GLU A 58 12.75 4.33 25.58
CA GLU A 58 13.28 4.77 24.29
C GLU A 58 14.65 4.14 24.01
N VAL A 59 15.52 4.03 25.03
CA VAL A 59 16.79 3.32 24.92
C VAL A 59 16.57 1.84 24.60
N ARG A 60 15.65 1.16 25.31
CA ARG A 60 15.36 -0.26 25.03
C ARG A 60 14.78 -0.47 23.63
N ASN A 61 13.85 0.37 23.21
CA ASN A 61 13.30 0.36 21.85
C ASN A 61 14.38 0.59 20.78
N PHE A 62 15.29 1.53 21.04
CA PHE A 62 16.40 1.81 20.14
C PHE A 62 17.35 0.61 20.02
N LEU A 63 17.77 0.03 21.14
CA LEU A 63 18.63 -1.17 21.15
C LEU A 63 17.96 -2.35 20.45
N LYS A 64 16.67 -2.62 20.75
CA LYS A 64 15.89 -3.66 20.05
C LYS A 64 15.86 -3.42 18.55
N LYS A 65 15.58 -2.18 18.12
CA LYS A 65 15.55 -1.81 16.70
C LYS A 65 16.90 -2.03 16.01
N GLU A 66 17.99 -1.62 16.64
CA GLU A 66 19.33 -1.79 16.07
C GLU A 66 19.78 -3.25 16.04
N ALA A 67 19.43 -4.06 17.06
CA ALA A 67 19.69 -5.50 17.04
C ALA A 67 18.95 -6.21 15.90
N LEU A 68 17.69 -5.83 15.64
CA LEU A 68 16.88 -6.41 14.55
C LEU A 68 17.41 -6.09 13.15
N VAL A 69 18.36 -5.15 13.00
CA VAL A 69 19.04 -4.91 11.72
C VAL A 69 19.93 -6.09 11.35
N GLN A 70 20.43 -6.84 12.34
CA GLN A 70 21.38 -7.93 12.17
C GLN A 70 22.56 -7.55 11.27
N PHE A 71 23.24 -6.44 11.62
CA PHE A 71 24.26 -5.85 10.77
C PHE A 71 25.40 -6.82 10.43
N ASP A 72 25.68 -7.77 11.33
CA ASP A 72 26.71 -8.79 11.16
C ASP A 72 26.14 -10.23 11.01
N ASN A 73 24.85 -10.35 10.65
CA ASN A 73 24.04 -11.58 10.66
C ASN A 73 23.78 -12.18 12.05
N ASP A 74 24.01 -11.43 13.14
CA ASP A 74 23.64 -11.77 14.51
C ASP A 74 22.87 -10.60 15.15
N TYR A 75 22.31 -10.77 16.35
CA TYR A 75 21.65 -9.69 17.10
C TYR A 75 22.66 -8.78 17.85
N ASP A 76 23.82 -8.57 17.24
CA ASP A 76 24.87 -7.69 17.73
C ASP A 76 24.59 -6.23 17.34
N ILE A 77 24.98 -5.30 18.22
CA ILE A 77 24.85 -3.86 18.04
C ILE A 77 26.25 -3.25 18.18
N PHE A 78 26.80 -2.79 17.07
CA PHE A 78 28.13 -2.21 17.05
C PHE A 78 28.11 -0.74 17.48
N TYR A 79 28.53 -0.49 18.72
CA TYR A 79 28.43 0.81 19.38
C TYR A 79 29.01 1.98 18.57
N PRO A 80 30.21 1.86 17.95
CA PRO A 80 30.80 2.97 17.18
C PRO A 80 29.92 3.51 16.05
N LEU A 81 29.07 2.67 15.44
CA LEU A 81 28.19 3.07 14.34
C LEU A 81 26.86 3.67 14.79
N ILE A 82 26.48 3.44 16.06
CA ILE A 82 25.16 3.82 16.58
C ILE A 82 25.21 4.92 17.64
N LYS A 83 26.38 5.22 18.22
CA LYS A 83 26.55 6.18 19.32
C LYS A 83 25.92 7.56 19.03
N ASP A 84 26.02 8.06 17.80
CA ASP A 84 25.51 9.40 17.43
C ASP A 84 24.07 9.40 16.89
N LYS A 85 23.45 8.22 16.73
CA LYS A 85 22.05 8.10 16.30
C LYS A 85 21.12 8.63 17.39
N LYS A 86 20.04 9.31 16.98
CA LYS A 86 19.04 9.90 17.88
C LYS A 86 18.14 8.81 18.47
N VAL A 87 17.95 8.88 19.80
CA VAL A 87 17.16 7.90 20.57
C VAL A 87 15.86 8.52 21.06
N SER A 88 15.92 9.68 21.72
CA SER A 88 14.76 10.41 22.22
C SER A 88 14.94 11.91 22.02
N GLY A 89 13.97 12.55 21.38
CA GLY A 89 14.05 13.96 20.99
C GLY A 89 15.31 14.24 20.16
N ASN A 90 16.13 15.19 20.64
CA ASN A 90 17.41 15.56 20.01
C ASN A 90 18.63 14.89 20.68
N GLN A 91 18.45 14.00 21.66
CA GLN A 91 19.55 13.31 22.31
C GLN A 91 19.99 12.08 21.52
N SER A 92 21.30 11.98 21.25
CA SER A 92 21.91 10.77 20.72
C SER A 92 22.05 9.69 21.81
N PHE A 93 22.35 8.45 21.40
CA PHE A 93 22.63 7.38 22.36
C PHE A 93 23.82 7.73 23.26
N ARG A 94 24.86 8.34 22.69
CA ARG A 94 26.02 8.86 23.42
C ARG A 94 25.62 9.95 24.43
N ASP A 95 24.77 10.90 24.04
CA ASP A 95 24.29 11.96 24.96
C ASP A 95 23.55 11.38 26.16
N ILE A 96 22.78 10.30 25.96
CA ILE A 96 22.08 9.62 27.05
C ILE A 96 23.07 8.94 27.99
N LEU A 97 24.07 8.21 27.48
CA LEU A 97 25.09 7.56 28.31
C LEU A 97 25.92 8.58 29.10
N LEU A 98 26.25 9.73 28.50
CA LEU A 98 26.95 10.82 29.17
C LEU A 98 26.21 11.33 30.40
N SER A 99 24.87 11.32 30.40
CA SER A 99 24.08 11.77 31.55
C SER A 99 24.25 10.89 32.81
N TYR A 100 24.78 9.67 32.67
CA TYR A 100 25.09 8.75 33.77
C TYR A 100 26.57 8.74 34.16
N CYS A 101 27.44 9.40 33.39
CA CYS A 101 28.86 9.50 33.70
C CYS A 101 29.09 10.47 34.86
N LYS A 102 30.04 10.15 35.74
CA LYS A 102 30.41 11.02 36.87
C LYS A 102 31.52 11.99 36.52
N GLU A 103 32.38 11.59 35.58
CA GLU A 103 33.52 12.38 35.13
C GLU A 103 33.34 12.75 33.65
N GLU A 104 33.69 13.99 33.29
CA GLU A 104 33.49 14.54 31.94
C GLU A 104 34.16 13.71 30.83
N ASN A 105 35.28 13.07 31.14
CA ASN A 105 36.06 12.26 30.19
C ASN A 105 35.83 10.75 30.29
N GLU A 106 34.92 10.29 31.15
CA GLU A 106 34.72 8.86 31.44
C GLU A 106 34.33 8.08 30.18
N LEU A 107 33.29 8.51 29.47
CA LEU A 107 32.83 7.84 28.25
C LEU A 107 33.88 7.90 27.15
N SER A 108 34.58 9.03 27.00
CA SER A 108 35.65 9.15 26.01
C SER A 108 36.83 8.23 26.27
N GLN A 109 37.17 7.96 27.55
CA GLN A 109 38.19 6.97 27.90
C GLN A 109 37.72 5.54 27.61
N ILE A 110 36.43 5.23 27.85
CA ILE A 110 35.83 3.95 27.49
C ILE A 110 35.89 3.74 25.98
N GLU A 111 35.46 4.73 25.20
CA GLU A 111 35.47 4.70 23.73
C GLU A 111 36.88 4.47 23.16
N GLN A 112 37.90 5.12 23.74
CA GLN A 112 39.30 4.93 23.35
C GLN A 112 39.84 3.55 23.71
N SER A 113 39.39 2.97 24.82
CA SER A 113 39.83 1.67 25.30
C SER A 113 39.12 0.50 24.60
N LEU A 114 37.90 0.73 24.11
CA LEU A 114 37.05 -0.28 23.47
C LEU A 114 36.63 0.18 22.06
N PRO A 115 37.57 0.27 21.11
CA PRO A 115 37.26 0.73 19.76
C PRO A 115 36.33 -0.23 18.99
N LEU A 116 36.22 -1.49 19.43
CA LEU A 116 35.33 -2.52 18.89
C LEU A 116 34.15 -2.84 19.82
N LEU A 117 33.76 -1.90 20.68
CA LEU A 117 32.68 -2.11 21.66
C LEU A 117 31.38 -2.56 21.00
N ASN A 118 30.77 -3.60 21.58
CA ASN A 118 29.60 -4.25 21.04
C ASN A 118 28.60 -4.61 22.14
N ILE A 119 27.32 -4.52 21.82
CA ILE A 119 26.22 -4.93 22.69
C ILE A 119 25.47 -6.06 21.98
N MET A 120 25.41 -7.23 22.59
CA MET A 120 24.70 -8.40 22.06
C MET A 120 23.36 -8.56 22.76
N VAL A 121 22.29 -8.76 21.99
CA VAL A 121 21.03 -9.31 22.51
C VAL A 121 21.03 -10.82 22.25
N PRO A 122 21.29 -11.68 23.25
CA PRO A 122 21.43 -13.11 23.04
C PRO A 122 20.12 -13.74 22.57
N ASP A 123 20.22 -14.73 21.67
CA ASP A 123 19.10 -15.61 21.37
C ASP A 123 19.07 -16.77 22.37
N LEU A 124 18.10 -16.73 23.28
CA LEU A 124 17.89 -17.72 24.33
C LEU A 124 16.62 -18.55 24.08
N THR A 125 16.02 -18.46 22.89
CA THR A 125 14.76 -19.13 22.52
C THR A 125 14.76 -20.65 22.70
N LEU A 126 15.95 -21.27 22.74
CA LEU A 126 16.12 -22.68 23.07
C LEU A 126 15.73 -23.00 24.53
N PHE A 127 15.85 -22.04 25.45
CA PHE A 127 15.68 -22.22 26.89
C PHE A 127 14.43 -21.51 27.42
N TRP A 128 14.16 -20.30 26.93
CA TRP A 128 12.96 -19.52 27.23
C TRP A 128 12.77 -18.40 26.20
N ASP A 129 11.60 -17.77 26.17
CA ASP A 129 11.22 -16.83 25.09
C ASP A 129 11.91 -15.46 25.18
N PHE A 130 13.21 -15.41 24.88
CA PHE A 130 13.98 -14.18 24.83
C PHE A 130 14.99 -14.17 23.69
N ASN A 131 14.80 -13.22 22.78
CA ASN A 131 15.78 -12.76 21.80
C ASN A 131 15.42 -11.33 21.37
N ALA A 132 16.13 -10.74 20.41
CA ALA A 132 15.80 -9.39 19.94
C ALA A 132 14.36 -9.27 19.40
N THR A 133 13.79 -10.30 18.77
CA THR A 133 12.41 -10.26 18.26
C THR A 133 11.37 -10.26 19.39
N THR A 134 11.57 -11.09 20.40
CA THR A 134 10.58 -11.34 21.47
C THR A 134 10.81 -10.50 22.71
N TRP A 135 11.93 -9.76 22.79
CA TRP A 135 12.22 -8.85 23.91
C TRP A 135 11.11 -7.81 24.12
N ASP A 136 10.41 -7.89 25.24
CA ASP A 136 9.46 -6.87 25.69
C ASP A 136 10.21 -5.66 26.26
N THR A 137 10.15 -4.54 25.55
CA THR A 137 10.81 -3.29 25.95
C THR A 137 9.96 -2.47 26.92
N SER A 138 8.71 -2.84 27.17
CA SER A 138 7.89 -2.18 28.19
C SER A 138 8.33 -2.54 29.61
N ASP A 139 8.89 -3.74 29.78
CA ASP A 139 9.53 -4.19 31.01
C ASP A 139 10.81 -3.38 31.28
N LYS A 140 11.01 -3.01 32.55
CA LYS A 140 12.21 -2.30 33.03
C LYS A 140 13.30 -3.25 33.49
N GLU A 141 12.96 -4.50 33.77
CA GLU A 141 13.89 -5.54 34.21
C GLU A 141 14.77 -5.96 33.02
N ILE A 142 16.01 -5.48 33.01
CA ILE A 142 17.01 -5.80 32.01
C ILE A 142 18.38 -5.75 32.67
N SER A 143 19.05 -6.90 32.69
CA SER A 143 20.42 -7.00 33.17
C SER A 143 21.43 -6.76 32.05
N VAL A 144 22.63 -6.32 32.40
CA VAL A 144 23.75 -6.15 31.48
C VAL A 144 24.95 -6.93 31.99
N LEU A 145 25.35 -7.96 31.25
CA LEU A 145 26.51 -8.80 31.50
C LEU A 145 27.75 -8.18 30.87
N CYS A 146 28.82 -8.02 31.64
CA CYS A 146 30.15 -7.80 31.11
C CYS A 146 30.78 -9.16 30.78
N ARG A 147 31.20 -9.37 29.52
CA ARG A 147 31.73 -10.68 29.10
C ARG A 147 33.23 -10.86 29.33
N ASP A 148 34.02 -9.80 29.12
CA ASP A 148 35.47 -9.90 29.15
C ASP A 148 36.06 -9.44 30.51
N ASP A 149 35.24 -9.26 31.53
CA ASP A 149 35.74 -9.13 32.90
C ASP A 149 35.99 -10.52 33.51
N LYS A 150 36.90 -10.58 34.49
CA LYS A 150 37.33 -11.84 35.09
C LYS A 150 36.18 -12.63 35.75
N ASN A 151 35.10 -11.96 36.15
CA ASN A 151 34.04 -12.53 36.95
C ASN A 151 32.69 -12.64 36.22
N ASN A 152 32.58 -12.23 34.95
CA ASN A 152 31.29 -12.12 34.24
C ASN A 152 30.26 -11.32 35.05
N THR A 153 30.62 -10.11 35.45
CA THR A 153 29.79 -9.28 36.34
C THR A 153 28.49 -8.84 35.65
N LEU A 154 27.39 -8.93 36.39
CA LEU A 154 26.06 -8.45 36.00
C LEU A 154 25.74 -7.11 36.66
N TYR A 155 25.19 -6.20 35.87
CA TYR A 155 24.62 -4.94 36.35
C TYR A 155 23.13 -4.84 36.05
N GLU A 156 22.37 -4.30 36.98
CA GLU A 156 20.98 -3.89 36.79
C GLU A 156 20.80 -2.48 37.38
N ASN A 157 20.28 -1.55 36.58
CA ASN A 157 20.10 -0.15 36.96
C ASN A 157 21.36 0.51 37.62
N GLY A 158 22.57 0.11 37.18
CA GLY A 158 23.84 0.60 37.70
C GLY A 158 24.36 -0.07 38.97
N GLU A 159 23.61 -1.01 39.54
CA GLU A 159 24.01 -1.80 40.70
C GLU A 159 24.61 -3.14 40.26
N ASN A 160 25.70 -3.56 40.91
CA ASN A 160 26.27 -4.89 40.69
C ASN A 160 25.39 -5.90 41.42
N ILE A 161 24.71 -6.76 40.65
CA ILE A 161 23.77 -7.76 41.18
C ILE A 161 24.39 -9.15 41.35
N GLY A 162 25.68 -9.29 41.01
CA GLY A 162 26.42 -10.53 41.10
C GLY A 162 27.19 -10.87 39.84
N ASN A 163 27.44 -12.16 39.66
CA ASN A 163 28.30 -12.71 38.61
C ASN A 163 27.61 -13.96 38.03
N MET A 164 27.86 -14.27 36.75
CA MET A 164 27.42 -15.52 36.13
C MET A 164 28.55 -16.54 36.05
N THR A 165 28.29 -17.80 36.42
CA THR A 165 29.25 -18.87 36.22
C THR A 165 29.31 -19.23 34.74
N ASN A 166 30.49 -19.61 34.24
CA ASN A 166 30.60 -20.10 32.87
C ASN A 166 29.70 -21.32 32.66
N GLY A 167 28.80 -21.22 31.67
CA GLY A 167 27.80 -22.26 31.35
C GLY A 167 26.41 -21.99 31.91
N ASP A 168 26.25 -21.01 32.80
CA ASP A 168 24.93 -20.56 33.26
C ASP A 168 24.19 -19.83 32.13
N ILE A 169 22.88 -20.04 32.04
CA ILE A 169 22.00 -19.39 31.07
C ILE A 169 21.08 -18.45 31.86
N PRO A 170 21.01 -17.15 31.51
CA PRO A 170 20.18 -16.22 32.26
C PRO A 170 18.70 -16.53 31.98
N GLY A 171 17.90 -16.66 33.04
CA GLY A 171 16.45 -16.85 33.00
C GLY A 171 15.66 -15.54 33.05
N PHE A 172 16.31 -14.44 32.70
CA PHE A 172 15.79 -13.07 32.74
C PHE A 172 16.39 -12.27 31.56
N PRO A 173 15.73 -11.20 31.10
CA PRO A 173 16.25 -10.38 30.00
C PRO A 173 17.67 -9.90 30.29
N CYS A 174 18.58 -10.11 29.34
CA CYS A 174 19.98 -9.75 29.51
C CYS A 174 20.60 -9.22 28.22
N LEU A 175 21.39 -8.15 28.32
CA LEU A 175 22.28 -7.65 27.28
C LEU A 175 23.71 -8.06 27.61
N VAL A 176 24.54 -8.33 26.61
CA VAL A 176 25.95 -8.70 26.84
C VAL A 176 26.86 -7.67 26.19
N VAL A 177 27.71 -7.03 26.99
CA VAL A 177 28.77 -6.16 26.48
C VAL A 177 29.99 -7.02 26.19
N LYS A 178 30.48 -6.95 24.95
CA LYS A 178 31.69 -7.64 24.45
C LYS A 178 32.44 -6.75 23.47
N ASN A 179 33.66 -7.13 23.08
CA ASN A 179 34.23 -6.63 21.82
C ASN A 179 33.67 -7.41 20.63
N ASN A 180 33.46 -6.72 19.50
CA ASN A 180 33.02 -7.36 18.27
C ASN A 180 34.17 -8.19 17.66
N GLU A 181 33.91 -9.46 17.39
CA GLU A 181 34.87 -10.41 16.81
C GLU A 181 34.89 -10.46 15.27
N ARG A 182 33.96 -9.75 14.62
CA ARG A 182 33.74 -9.76 13.16
C ARG A 182 34.17 -8.47 12.48
N MET A 183 34.40 -7.39 13.23
CA MET A 183 34.86 -6.09 12.77
C MET A 183 36.35 -5.89 13.06
N LYS A 184 37.04 -5.17 12.17
CA LYS A 184 38.40 -4.68 12.39
C LYS A 184 38.51 -3.19 12.05
N ILE A 185 39.52 -2.55 12.62
CA ILE A 185 39.84 -1.14 12.39
C ILE A 185 40.73 -1.04 11.15
N THR A 186 40.28 -0.38 10.09
CA THR A 186 41.04 -0.26 8.83
C THR A 186 41.99 0.93 8.85
N SER A 187 41.59 2.03 9.48
CA SER A 187 42.45 3.22 9.63
C SER A 187 42.08 4.03 10.87
N VAL A 188 43.11 4.52 11.55
CA VAL A 188 43.00 5.55 12.60
C VAL A 188 43.57 6.82 12.00
N ASN A 189 42.71 7.74 11.56
CA ASN A 189 43.18 8.99 10.97
C ASN A 189 43.87 9.84 12.04
N THR A 190 45.18 10.02 11.91
CA THR A 190 46.07 10.72 12.88
C THR A 190 45.82 12.22 13.03
N ARG A 191 44.74 12.75 12.43
CA ARG A 191 44.24 14.12 12.60
C ARG A 191 42.73 14.11 12.77
N ALA A 192 42.24 14.02 14.01
CA ALA A 192 40.84 14.27 14.42
C ALA A 192 39.74 13.57 13.59
N GLY A 193 40.03 12.46 12.91
CA GLY A 193 39.04 11.70 12.14
C GLY A 193 38.55 10.49 12.93
N GLU A 194 37.26 10.16 12.82
CA GLU A 194 36.70 8.92 13.36
C GLU A 194 37.36 7.68 12.74
N ALA A 195 37.49 6.62 13.53
CA ALA A 195 38.01 5.34 13.05
C ALA A 195 37.09 4.76 11.98
N THR A 196 37.67 4.18 10.94
CA THR A 196 36.92 3.45 9.91
C THR A 196 36.95 1.96 10.21
N TYR A 197 35.81 1.29 10.02
CA TYR A 197 35.63 -0.12 10.34
C TYR A 197 35.29 -0.93 9.09
N GLU A 198 35.75 -2.17 9.03
CA GLU A 198 35.37 -3.14 7.99
C GLU A 198 35.19 -4.53 8.59
N PHE A 199 34.37 -5.36 7.94
CA PHE A 199 34.25 -6.76 8.31
C PHE A 199 35.55 -7.53 8.03
N ILE A 200 35.88 -8.46 8.90
CA ILE A 200 37.01 -9.40 8.71
C ILE A 200 36.72 -10.36 7.54
N SER A 201 35.43 -10.62 7.28
CA SER A 201 34.96 -11.42 6.15
C SER A 201 33.63 -10.90 5.63
N ASP A 202 33.46 -10.90 4.32
CA ASP A 202 32.19 -10.58 3.63
C ASP A 202 31.03 -11.46 4.08
N ALA A 203 31.29 -12.66 4.58
CA ALA A 203 30.26 -13.57 5.08
C ALA A 203 29.56 -13.05 6.34
N PHE A 204 30.17 -12.09 7.05
CA PHE A 204 29.57 -11.46 8.22
C PHE A 204 28.72 -10.25 7.86
N ASP A 205 28.86 -9.65 6.67
CA ASP A 205 28.12 -8.45 6.32
C ASP A 205 26.62 -8.75 6.10
N GLY A 206 25.76 -8.37 7.06
CA GLY A 206 24.32 -8.57 7.00
C GLY A 206 23.63 -7.80 5.88
N SER A 207 24.30 -6.81 5.28
CA SER A 207 23.81 -6.15 4.06
C SER A 207 23.97 -7.02 2.81
N LYS A 208 24.89 -7.98 2.84
CA LYS A 208 25.10 -8.96 1.77
C LYS A 208 24.14 -10.11 1.99
N LYS A 209 22.94 -10.03 1.37
CA LYS A 209 22.00 -11.16 1.34
C LYS A 209 22.73 -12.42 0.88
N VAL A 210 22.71 -13.47 1.70
CA VAL A 210 23.14 -14.82 1.31
C VAL A 210 22.22 -15.25 0.15
N GLN A 211 22.65 -15.00 -1.08
CA GLN A 211 21.91 -15.45 -2.25
C GLN A 211 22.07 -16.97 -2.34
N THR A 212 21.06 -17.70 -1.86
CA THR A 212 20.94 -19.12 -2.16
C THR A 212 20.91 -19.33 -3.67
N ARG A 213 21.40 -20.49 -4.13
CA ARG A 213 21.64 -20.74 -5.56
C ARG A 213 20.38 -20.69 -6.44
N HIS A 214 19.21 -20.69 -5.82
CA HIS A 214 17.90 -20.47 -6.41
C HIS A 214 17.10 -19.71 -5.35
N TYR A 215 16.26 -18.77 -5.76
CA TYR A 215 15.39 -18.08 -4.83
C TYR A 215 14.13 -17.59 -5.53
N ASP A 216 13.08 -17.44 -4.73
CA ASP A 216 11.81 -16.86 -5.10
C ASP A 216 11.62 -15.57 -4.29
N ALA A 217 11.04 -14.55 -4.92
CA ALA A 217 10.75 -13.28 -4.26
C ALA A 217 9.49 -12.65 -4.85
N ASP A 218 8.65 -12.12 -3.97
CA ASP A 218 7.56 -11.23 -4.38
C ASP A 218 8.05 -9.79 -4.24
N ASN A 219 8.12 -9.08 -5.36
CA ASN A 219 8.57 -7.69 -5.40
C ASN A 219 7.39 -6.77 -5.69
N ASP A 220 7.34 -5.63 -5.01
CA ASP A 220 6.36 -4.59 -5.31
C ASP A 220 6.63 -4.00 -6.71
N LEU A 221 5.58 -3.83 -7.52
CA LEU A 221 5.70 -3.39 -8.91
C LEU A 221 5.08 -1.99 -9.14
N GLU A 222 3.78 -1.84 -8.91
CA GLU A 222 3.07 -0.56 -8.99
C GLU A 222 2.43 -0.18 -7.65
N ALA A 223 2.40 1.11 -7.35
CA ALA A 223 1.58 1.63 -6.27
C ALA A 223 0.09 1.50 -6.63
N THR A 224 -0.73 1.22 -5.61
CA THR A 224 -2.18 1.10 -5.78
C THR A 224 -2.84 2.48 -5.82
N GLU A 225 -3.82 2.66 -6.70
CA GLU A 225 -4.57 3.92 -6.78
C GLU A 225 -5.51 4.06 -5.57
N ASP A 226 -5.55 5.25 -4.95
CA ASP A 226 -6.59 5.59 -3.97
C ASP A 226 -7.91 5.85 -4.69
N LEU A 227 -8.74 4.81 -4.76
CA LEU A 227 -10.03 4.86 -5.43
C LEU A 227 -11.06 5.76 -4.70
N ASN A 228 -10.81 6.15 -3.45
CA ASN A 228 -11.68 7.03 -2.66
C ASN A 228 -11.23 8.51 -2.68
N LYS A 229 -10.22 8.83 -3.48
CA LYS A 229 -9.64 10.17 -3.57
C LYS A 229 -10.68 11.23 -3.95
N TYR A 230 -10.64 12.35 -3.23
CA TYR A 230 -11.46 13.52 -3.50
C TYR A 230 -10.99 14.23 -4.78
N VAL A 231 -11.94 14.80 -5.54
CA VAL A 231 -11.66 15.54 -6.77
C VAL A 231 -11.55 17.05 -6.52
N SER A 232 -10.89 17.76 -7.43
CA SER A 232 -10.79 19.22 -7.36
C SER A 232 -12.13 19.90 -7.65
N LYS A 233 -12.24 21.17 -7.25
CA LYS A 233 -13.42 22.01 -7.54
C LYS A 233 -13.76 22.09 -9.03
N ASP A 234 -12.75 22.04 -9.91
CA ASP A 234 -12.93 22.27 -11.35
C ASP A 234 -13.71 21.11 -11.99
N VAL A 235 -13.53 19.89 -11.47
CA VAL A 235 -14.27 18.69 -11.88
C VAL A 235 -15.77 18.83 -11.62
N VAL A 236 -16.16 19.52 -10.55
CA VAL A 236 -17.55 19.62 -10.08
C VAL A 236 -18.13 21.01 -10.24
N ALA A 237 -17.58 21.85 -11.13
CA ALA A 237 -17.97 23.24 -11.29
C ALA A 237 -19.50 23.46 -11.43
N THR A 238 -20.19 22.59 -12.19
CA THR A 238 -21.65 22.64 -12.39
C THR A 238 -22.45 22.31 -11.11
N ALA A 239 -21.87 21.55 -10.18
CA ALA A 239 -22.55 21.03 -8.99
C ALA A 239 -22.18 21.75 -7.68
N ILE A 240 -21.09 22.54 -7.64
CA ILE A 240 -20.62 23.21 -6.41
C ILE A 240 -21.70 24.11 -5.79
N ASN A 241 -22.39 24.90 -6.61
CA ASN A 241 -23.42 25.82 -6.10
C ASN A 241 -24.62 25.04 -5.54
N ALA A 242 -25.02 23.96 -6.20
CA ALA A 242 -26.06 23.06 -5.70
C ALA A 242 -25.67 22.39 -4.37
N TRP A 243 -24.42 21.92 -4.26
CA TRP A 243 -23.88 21.38 -3.01
C TRP A 243 -23.90 22.40 -1.88
N ARG A 244 -23.43 23.63 -2.12
CA ARG A 244 -23.43 24.69 -1.10
C ARG A 244 -24.83 25.05 -0.64
N GLU A 245 -25.80 25.05 -1.56
CA GLU A 245 -27.20 25.35 -1.26
C GLU A 245 -27.84 24.24 -0.41
N PHE A 246 -27.51 22.97 -0.67
CA PHE A 246 -28.24 21.83 -0.12
C PHE A 246 -27.50 20.93 0.87
N LYS A 247 -26.20 21.11 1.12
CA LYS A 247 -25.40 20.22 2.00
C LYS A 247 -25.95 20.03 3.41
N ASN A 248 -26.74 20.99 3.91
CA ASN A 248 -27.37 20.95 5.23
C ASN A 248 -28.91 20.88 5.16
N VAL A 249 -29.46 20.55 4.00
CA VAL A 249 -30.90 20.47 3.77
C VAL A 249 -31.27 19.00 3.59
N PRO A 250 -31.98 18.39 4.55
CA PRO A 250 -32.39 17.00 4.46
C PRO A 250 -33.19 16.74 3.17
N ASN A 251 -32.91 15.61 2.52
CA ASN A 251 -33.61 15.13 1.31
C ASN A 251 -33.52 16.05 0.08
N ALA A 252 -32.69 17.09 0.11
CA ALA A 252 -32.50 17.98 -1.03
C ALA A 252 -31.68 17.34 -2.16
N CYS A 253 -32.23 17.43 -3.37
CA CYS A 253 -31.63 16.90 -4.57
C CYS A 253 -30.78 17.98 -5.26
N GLN A 254 -29.48 17.72 -5.44
CA GLN A 254 -28.59 18.66 -6.15
C GLN A 254 -29.01 18.90 -7.60
N ARG A 255 -29.58 17.88 -8.27
CA ARG A 255 -30.07 18.02 -9.65
C ARG A 255 -31.29 18.93 -9.77
N ASP A 256 -32.10 19.12 -8.72
CA ASP A 256 -33.20 20.10 -8.74
C ASP A 256 -32.66 21.53 -8.96
N TYR A 257 -31.57 21.88 -8.29
CA TYR A 257 -30.89 23.16 -8.49
C TYR A 257 -30.26 23.27 -9.88
N ILE A 258 -29.62 22.20 -10.35
CA ILE A 258 -28.85 22.23 -11.61
C ILE A 258 -29.77 22.23 -12.84
N TYR A 259 -30.79 21.37 -12.86
CA TYR A 259 -31.70 21.22 -14.00
C TYR A 259 -32.84 22.23 -13.98
N TYR A 260 -33.37 22.60 -12.80
CA TYR A 260 -34.56 23.45 -12.73
C TYR A 260 -34.30 24.79 -12.04
N GLY A 261 -33.15 24.99 -11.39
CA GLY A 261 -32.88 26.22 -10.62
C GLY A 261 -33.62 26.29 -9.29
N ILE A 262 -34.20 25.17 -8.81
CA ILE A 262 -34.90 25.12 -7.53
C ILE A 262 -33.85 25.20 -6.41
N ASN A 263 -34.04 26.15 -5.49
CA ASN A 263 -33.13 26.42 -4.39
C ASN A 263 -33.80 26.16 -3.03
N LYS A 264 -33.17 26.57 -1.92
CA LYS A 264 -33.72 26.34 -0.57
C LYS A 264 -35.03 27.10 -0.25
N THR A 265 -35.39 28.07 -1.09
CA THR A 265 -36.70 28.77 -1.01
C THR A 265 -37.79 28.05 -1.82
N ASN A 266 -37.40 27.02 -2.57
CA ASN A 266 -38.28 26.11 -3.27
C ASN A 266 -39.24 26.81 -4.25
N THR A 267 -38.72 27.81 -4.95
CA THR A 267 -39.43 28.51 -6.02
C THR A 267 -39.54 27.65 -7.28
N PRO A 268 -40.64 27.75 -8.05
CA PRO A 268 -40.78 27.08 -9.34
C PRO A 268 -39.62 27.39 -10.28
N GLY A 269 -39.20 26.38 -11.03
CA GLY A 269 -38.00 26.40 -11.85
C GLY A 269 -38.22 25.88 -13.27
N SER A 270 -37.54 26.43 -14.27
CA SER A 270 -37.66 26.00 -15.67
C SER A 270 -36.54 25.03 -16.04
N LEU A 271 -36.85 24.00 -16.86
CA LEU A 271 -35.85 23.04 -17.32
C LEU A 271 -34.71 23.73 -18.10
N ASN A 272 -33.48 23.60 -17.60
CA ASN A 272 -32.27 23.98 -18.30
C ASN A 272 -31.90 22.91 -19.34
N ARG A 273 -32.29 23.18 -20.59
CA ARG A 273 -32.05 22.29 -21.73
C ARG A 273 -30.57 22.13 -22.12
N ASN A 274 -29.64 22.85 -21.49
CA ASN A 274 -28.20 22.76 -21.78
C ASN A 274 -27.46 21.78 -20.86
N ILE A 275 -28.12 21.24 -19.83
CA ILE A 275 -27.50 20.27 -18.94
C ILE A 275 -27.53 18.88 -19.56
N ARG A 276 -26.42 18.15 -19.48
CA ARG A 276 -26.30 16.74 -19.85
C ARG A 276 -25.58 15.96 -18.76
N GLU A 277 -25.98 14.72 -18.54
CA GLU A 277 -25.15 13.79 -17.76
C GLU A 277 -24.01 13.29 -18.64
N LYS A 278 -22.79 13.29 -18.09
CA LYS A 278 -21.57 12.76 -18.72
C LYS A 278 -21.03 11.63 -17.87
N LEU A 279 -20.58 10.53 -18.50
CA LEU A 279 -19.86 9.46 -17.82
C LEU A 279 -18.47 9.96 -17.45
N TYR A 280 -18.28 10.41 -16.22
CA TYR A 280 -17.04 11.06 -15.79
C TYR A 280 -15.88 10.07 -15.63
N ARG A 281 -16.15 8.94 -14.97
CA ARG A 281 -15.18 7.86 -14.76
C ARG A 281 -15.88 6.54 -14.51
N PHE A 282 -15.18 5.45 -14.77
CA PHE A 282 -15.60 4.11 -14.40
C PHE A 282 -14.38 3.26 -14.00
N ARG A 283 -14.59 2.15 -13.31
CA ARG A 283 -13.55 1.17 -12.98
C ARG A 283 -14.14 -0.24 -13.03
N ILE A 284 -13.30 -1.21 -13.36
CA ILE A 284 -13.65 -2.63 -13.37
C ILE A 284 -13.00 -3.30 -12.17
N SER A 285 -13.73 -4.17 -11.48
CA SER A 285 -13.21 -4.95 -10.37
C SER A 285 -12.10 -5.88 -10.85
N ALA A 286 -10.97 -5.93 -10.15
CA ALA A 286 -9.90 -6.88 -10.45
C ALA A 286 -10.37 -8.34 -10.36
N THR A 287 -11.41 -8.62 -9.57
CA THR A 287 -12.02 -9.96 -9.46
C THR A 287 -12.75 -10.39 -10.73
N ALA A 288 -13.13 -9.44 -11.60
CA ALA A 288 -13.77 -9.74 -12.87
C ALA A 288 -12.76 -10.16 -13.96
N PHE A 289 -11.45 -9.92 -13.75
CA PHE A 289 -10.40 -10.15 -14.75
C PHE A 289 -10.42 -11.55 -15.37
N GLY A 290 -10.61 -12.59 -14.55
CA GLY A 290 -10.63 -13.97 -15.04
C GLY A 290 -11.82 -14.33 -15.93
N ARG A 291 -12.89 -13.52 -15.92
CA ARG A 291 -14.01 -13.63 -16.87
C ARG A 291 -13.67 -12.86 -18.13
N ILE A 292 -13.48 -11.54 -18.00
CA ILE A 292 -13.31 -10.61 -19.12
C ILE A 292 -12.05 -10.79 -19.97
N ALA A 293 -11.20 -11.76 -19.66
CA ALA A 293 -9.99 -12.07 -20.39
C ALA A 293 -10.01 -13.52 -20.90
N ASP A 294 -11.19 -14.01 -21.26
CA ASP A 294 -11.44 -15.40 -21.68
C ASP A 294 -11.55 -15.57 -23.20
N ALA A 295 -11.74 -14.49 -23.96
CA ALA A 295 -11.91 -14.53 -25.41
C ALA A 295 -10.60 -14.35 -26.20
N ASP A 296 -10.63 -14.74 -27.48
CA ASP A 296 -9.52 -14.62 -28.43
C ASP A 296 -9.41 -13.15 -28.90
N GLY A 297 -8.55 -12.37 -28.24
CA GLY A 297 -8.33 -10.95 -28.55
C GLY A 297 -8.07 -10.09 -27.31
N ASP A 298 -8.52 -10.58 -26.15
CA ASP A 298 -8.34 -9.93 -24.86
C ASP A 298 -6.89 -9.90 -24.41
N GLN A 299 -6.56 -8.87 -23.64
CA GLN A 299 -5.27 -8.80 -23.00
C GLN A 299 -5.20 -9.73 -21.78
N ARG A 300 -4.23 -10.63 -21.81
CA ARG A 300 -3.94 -11.61 -20.75
C ARG A 300 -2.60 -11.32 -20.12
N LEU A 301 -2.41 -11.82 -18.89
CA LEU A 301 -1.10 -11.87 -18.25
C LEU A 301 -0.25 -12.97 -18.91
N GLN A 302 1.01 -12.67 -19.17
CA GLN A 302 1.98 -13.64 -19.68
C GLN A 302 3.26 -13.65 -18.83
N ASP A 303 3.89 -14.81 -18.74
CA ASP A 303 5.15 -14.97 -18.04
C ASP A 303 6.31 -14.39 -18.87
N LEU A 304 7.18 -13.63 -18.21
CA LEU A 304 8.39 -13.10 -18.82
C LEU A 304 9.60 -13.91 -18.42
N THR A 305 10.50 -14.15 -19.36
CA THR A 305 11.79 -14.79 -19.09
C THR A 305 12.93 -13.89 -19.57
N GLN A 306 13.91 -13.64 -18.70
CA GLN A 306 15.12 -12.89 -19.05
C GLN A 306 16.38 -13.64 -18.62
N THR A 307 17.42 -13.58 -19.45
CA THR A 307 18.73 -14.16 -19.14
C THR A 307 19.69 -13.13 -18.58
N LYS A 308 20.57 -13.55 -17.67
CA LYS A 308 21.66 -12.77 -17.05
C LYS A 308 21.26 -11.59 -16.17
N ARG A 309 20.44 -10.66 -16.68
CA ARG A 309 20.05 -9.42 -15.97
C ARG A 309 18.62 -9.50 -15.45
N TYR A 310 18.33 -8.65 -14.46
CA TYR A 310 16.95 -8.37 -14.05
C TYR A 310 16.29 -7.40 -15.03
N LEU A 311 14.97 -7.54 -15.20
CA LEU A 311 14.14 -6.55 -15.89
C LEU A 311 13.83 -5.42 -14.91
N SER A 312 13.83 -4.19 -15.40
CA SER A 312 13.28 -3.05 -14.66
C SER A 312 11.75 -3.15 -14.56
N ASN A 313 11.16 -2.43 -13.59
CA ASN A 313 9.70 -2.40 -13.42
C ASN A 313 9.00 -1.91 -14.70
N GLU A 314 9.58 -0.92 -15.39
CA GLU A 314 9.06 -0.41 -16.66
C GLU A 314 9.08 -1.47 -17.77
N GLU A 315 10.17 -2.24 -17.88
CA GLU A 315 10.27 -3.32 -18.86
C GLU A 315 9.28 -4.45 -18.58
N ILE A 316 9.04 -4.77 -17.30
CA ILE A 316 8.04 -5.77 -16.91
C ILE A 316 6.65 -5.26 -17.33
N LEU A 317 6.27 -4.05 -16.93
CA LEU A 317 4.95 -3.47 -17.23
C LEU A 317 4.66 -3.34 -18.73
N GLN A 318 5.70 -3.11 -19.54
CA GLN A 318 5.56 -3.03 -21.00
C GLN A 318 5.28 -4.38 -21.66
N ASN A 319 5.74 -5.48 -21.06
CA ASN A 319 5.71 -6.80 -21.72
C ASN A 319 4.82 -7.81 -21.00
N ILE A 320 4.38 -7.56 -19.76
CA ILE A 320 3.61 -8.54 -18.97
C ILE A 320 2.19 -8.78 -19.51
N TRP A 321 1.66 -7.82 -20.27
CA TRP A 321 0.37 -7.92 -20.95
C TRP A 321 0.57 -8.39 -22.39
N THR A 322 -0.29 -9.28 -22.87
CA THR A 322 -0.37 -9.61 -24.30
C THR A 322 -0.92 -8.42 -25.10
N ASP A 323 -0.74 -8.45 -26.42
CA ASP A 323 -1.39 -7.48 -27.31
C ASP A 323 -2.92 -7.62 -27.28
N GLY A 324 -3.62 -6.51 -27.53
CA GLY A 324 -5.09 -6.43 -27.48
C GLY A 324 -5.57 -5.19 -26.72
N ASN A 325 -6.89 -5.04 -26.55
CA ASN A 325 -7.56 -4.09 -25.68
C ASN A 325 -8.86 -4.74 -25.17
N PHE A 326 -9.39 -4.28 -24.04
CA PHE A 326 -10.78 -4.58 -23.64
C PHE A 326 -11.74 -3.58 -24.28
N GLU A 327 -12.93 -4.03 -24.66
CA GLU A 327 -13.97 -3.23 -25.30
C GLU A 327 -15.18 -3.05 -24.38
N PHE A 328 -15.13 -2.06 -23.49
CA PHE A 328 -16.24 -1.80 -22.57
C PHE A 328 -17.37 -1.03 -23.24
N ARG A 329 -18.59 -1.58 -23.18
CA ARG A 329 -19.80 -0.96 -23.71
C ARG A 329 -20.77 -0.59 -22.60
N PHE A 330 -21.21 0.66 -22.60
CA PHE A 330 -22.22 1.20 -21.70
C PHE A 330 -23.47 1.53 -22.50
N LYS A 331 -24.48 0.67 -22.39
CA LYS A 331 -25.79 0.86 -23.02
C LYS A 331 -26.73 1.52 -22.03
N SER A 332 -26.89 2.83 -22.19
CA SER A 332 -27.72 3.66 -21.33
C SER A 332 -29.16 3.63 -21.83
N TYR A 333 -30.10 3.46 -20.91
CA TYR A 333 -31.54 3.49 -21.14
C TYR A 333 -32.23 4.34 -20.08
N ILE A 334 -33.15 5.19 -20.52
CA ILE A 334 -34.11 5.88 -19.66
C ILE A 334 -35.50 5.73 -20.24
N ALA A 335 -36.44 5.26 -19.40
CA ALA A 335 -37.81 5.06 -19.81
C ALA A 335 -38.52 6.40 -20.02
N GLY A 336 -39.41 6.44 -21.01
CA GLY A 336 -40.40 7.50 -21.17
C GLY A 336 -41.77 7.02 -20.71
N GLU A 337 -42.68 7.93 -20.39
CA GLU A 337 -44.08 7.55 -20.07
C GLU A 337 -44.77 6.85 -21.26
N THR A 338 -44.35 7.18 -22.48
CA THR A 338 -44.64 6.40 -23.67
C THR A 338 -43.34 5.86 -24.27
N ASN A 339 -43.41 4.73 -25.00
CA ASN A 339 -42.23 4.16 -25.66
C ASN A 339 -41.54 5.12 -26.65
N LYS A 340 -42.25 6.15 -27.15
CA LYS A 340 -41.68 7.17 -28.05
C LYS A 340 -40.77 8.15 -27.32
N ASP A 341 -40.91 8.24 -26.00
CA ASP A 341 -40.16 9.15 -25.16
C ASP A 341 -38.96 8.46 -24.49
N ALA A 342 -38.75 7.16 -24.68
CA ALA A 342 -37.55 6.50 -24.16
C ALA A 342 -36.29 7.01 -24.88
N MET A 343 -35.16 7.03 -24.18
CA MET A 343 -33.87 7.34 -24.78
C MET A 343 -32.89 6.20 -24.54
N GLU A 344 -32.14 5.88 -25.58
CA GLU A 344 -31.11 4.86 -25.60
C GLU A 344 -29.83 5.45 -26.18
N HIS A 345 -28.68 5.09 -25.61
CA HIS A 345 -27.39 5.53 -26.12
C HIS A 345 -26.31 4.51 -25.77
N LEU A 346 -25.38 4.30 -26.70
CA LEU A 346 -24.26 3.38 -26.53
C LEU A 346 -22.96 4.17 -26.48
N LEU A 347 -22.22 4.03 -25.39
CA LEU A 347 -20.83 4.44 -25.29
C LEU A 347 -19.94 3.21 -25.36
N THR A 348 -18.87 3.28 -26.16
CA THR A 348 -17.89 2.20 -26.31
C THR A 348 -16.50 2.74 -26.05
N PHE A 349 -15.72 2.03 -25.24
CA PHE A 349 -14.36 2.38 -24.85
C PHE A 349 -13.41 1.21 -25.07
N SER A 350 -12.41 1.42 -25.93
CA SER A 350 -11.29 0.50 -26.10
C SER A 350 -10.18 0.87 -25.12
N VAL A 351 -9.84 -0.02 -24.18
CA VAL A 351 -8.96 0.29 -23.05
C VAL A 351 -7.91 -0.79 -22.85
N LYS A 352 -6.65 -0.39 -22.63
CA LYS A 352 -5.57 -1.33 -22.32
C LYS A 352 -5.64 -1.82 -20.87
N ALA A 353 -5.33 -3.08 -20.63
CA ALA A 353 -5.28 -3.73 -19.32
C ALA A 353 -4.47 -2.93 -18.28
N LYS A 354 -3.32 -2.35 -18.67
CA LYS A 354 -2.50 -1.49 -17.79
C LYS A 354 -3.19 -0.21 -17.31
N ASP A 355 -4.22 0.24 -18.03
CA ASP A 355 -5.03 1.41 -17.71
C ASP A 355 -6.30 0.99 -16.94
N VAL A 356 -6.70 -0.28 -17.02
CA VAL A 356 -7.79 -0.88 -16.22
C VAL A 356 -7.31 -1.34 -14.84
N PHE A 357 -6.09 -1.90 -14.77
CA PHE A 357 -5.54 -2.52 -13.57
C PHE A 357 -4.10 -2.05 -13.27
N SER A 358 -3.76 -1.96 -11.99
CA SER A 358 -2.37 -1.93 -11.50
C SER A 358 -1.97 -3.30 -10.97
N ILE A 359 -0.70 -3.65 -11.13
CA ILE A 359 -0.11 -4.87 -10.59
C ILE A 359 0.65 -4.50 -9.30
N GLU A 360 0.12 -4.89 -8.14
CA GLU A 360 0.72 -4.57 -6.84
C GLU A 360 2.09 -5.25 -6.67
N LYS A 361 2.14 -6.55 -7.00
CA LYS A 361 3.34 -7.39 -6.84
C LYS A 361 3.58 -8.30 -8.03
N ILE A 362 4.86 -8.55 -8.30
CA ILE A 362 5.35 -9.53 -9.27
C ILE A 362 6.10 -10.64 -8.55
N HIS A 363 5.85 -11.89 -8.96
CA HIS A 363 6.61 -13.04 -8.51
C HIS A 363 7.85 -13.23 -9.38
N LEU A 364 9.03 -13.25 -8.76
CA LEU A 364 10.32 -13.49 -9.39
C LEU A 364 10.86 -14.85 -8.95
N HIS A 365 11.02 -15.76 -9.90
CA HIS A 365 11.80 -16.99 -9.72
C HIS A 365 13.19 -16.82 -10.35
N HIS A 366 14.24 -16.79 -9.52
CA HIS A 366 15.62 -16.73 -9.98
C HIS A 366 16.26 -18.12 -10.06
N LYS A 367 16.75 -18.45 -11.26
CA LYS A 367 17.48 -19.68 -11.53
C LYS A 367 18.93 -19.39 -11.86
N ASN A 368 19.86 -19.78 -10.98
CA ASN A 368 21.28 -19.59 -11.26
C ASN A 368 21.75 -20.31 -12.52
N GLY A 369 22.82 -19.73 -13.06
CA GLY A 369 23.63 -20.36 -14.09
C GLY A 369 24.48 -21.49 -13.53
N THR A 370 24.91 -22.37 -14.42
CA THR A 370 25.96 -23.36 -14.19
C THR A 370 27.09 -23.11 -15.19
N ALA A 371 28.19 -23.85 -15.09
CA ALA A 371 29.28 -23.78 -16.09
C ALA A 371 28.81 -24.00 -17.54
N PHE A 372 27.64 -24.62 -17.75
CA PHE A 372 27.07 -24.95 -19.05
C PHE A 372 25.74 -24.25 -19.34
N ARG A 373 25.22 -23.40 -18.43
CA ARG A 373 23.93 -22.74 -18.60
C ARG A 373 23.93 -21.35 -17.99
N GLN A 374 23.36 -20.37 -18.69
CA GLN A 374 23.18 -19.02 -18.16
C GLN A 374 22.10 -18.99 -17.05
N SER A 375 22.17 -17.98 -16.18
CA SER A 375 21.09 -17.68 -15.23
C SER A 375 19.84 -17.21 -15.97
N LYS A 376 18.68 -17.51 -15.40
CA LYS A 376 17.36 -17.14 -15.91
C LYS A 376 16.52 -16.55 -14.80
N ASN A 377 15.85 -15.45 -15.11
CA ASN A 377 14.85 -14.81 -14.29
C ASN A 377 13.49 -15.06 -14.93
N PHE A 378 12.54 -15.56 -14.15
CA PHE A 378 11.16 -15.76 -14.58
C PHE A 378 10.28 -14.81 -13.77
N TYR A 379 9.42 -14.06 -14.44
CA TYR A 379 8.51 -13.11 -13.83
C TYR A 379 7.08 -13.54 -14.16
N SER A 380 6.24 -13.66 -13.14
CA SER A 380 4.82 -14.00 -13.28
C SER A 380 3.98 -13.16 -12.33
N VAL A 381 2.72 -12.92 -12.71
CA VAL A 381 1.75 -12.17 -11.89
C VAL A 381 0.64 -13.10 -11.48
N ASP A 382 0.38 -13.20 -10.16
CA ASP A 382 -0.88 -13.75 -9.66
C ASP A 382 -2.00 -12.73 -9.87
N ILE A 383 -3.14 -13.15 -10.41
CA ILE A 383 -4.35 -12.35 -10.60
C ILE A 383 -4.78 -11.67 -9.27
N ASN A 384 -4.52 -12.30 -8.13
CA ASN A 384 -4.80 -11.73 -6.80
C ASN A 384 -3.98 -10.47 -6.49
N ASN A 385 -2.92 -10.18 -7.26
CA ASN A 385 -2.13 -8.96 -7.16
C ASN A 385 -2.63 -7.84 -8.09
N LEU A 386 -3.69 -8.07 -8.87
CA LEU A 386 -4.34 -7.01 -9.65
C LEU A 386 -5.20 -6.12 -8.74
N ARG A 387 -5.17 -4.81 -9.02
CA ARG A 387 -5.98 -3.80 -8.34
C ARG A 387 -6.63 -2.90 -9.38
N SER A 388 -7.89 -2.54 -9.16
CA SER A 388 -8.64 -1.67 -10.07
C SER A 388 -8.05 -0.26 -10.16
N LYS A 389 -8.12 0.35 -11.35
CA LYS A 389 -7.84 1.77 -11.60
C LYS A 389 -9.09 2.52 -12.02
N TRP A 390 -9.12 3.83 -11.78
CA TRP A 390 -10.14 4.70 -12.38
C TRP A 390 -9.79 5.01 -13.84
N ILE A 391 -10.72 4.65 -14.73
CA ILE A 391 -10.67 4.97 -16.15
C ILE A 391 -11.46 6.27 -16.36
N TYR A 392 -10.86 7.22 -17.06
CA TYR A 392 -11.45 8.52 -17.37
C TYR A 392 -11.70 8.61 -18.88
N PRO A 393 -12.96 8.46 -19.35
CA PRO A 393 -13.28 8.48 -20.78
C PRO A 393 -12.71 9.69 -21.55
N GLU A 394 -12.71 10.87 -20.94
CA GLU A 394 -12.17 12.10 -21.53
C GLU A 394 -10.65 12.05 -21.77
N LYS A 395 -9.91 11.23 -21.01
CA LYS A 395 -8.48 11.01 -21.24
C LYS A 395 -8.22 9.95 -22.32
N LEU A 396 -9.13 9.00 -22.47
CA LEU A 396 -9.03 7.94 -23.48
C LEU A 396 -9.28 8.49 -24.89
N GLU A 397 -10.38 9.24 -25.05
CA GLU A 397 -10.80 9.78 -26.35
C GLU A 397 -11.17 11.27 -26.21
N PRO A 398 -10.17 12.19 -26.15
CA PRO A 398 -10.42 13.61 -25.82
C PRO A 398 -11.38 14.35 -26.77
N ASN A 399 -11.52 13.84 -28.01
CA ASN A 399 -12.37 14.45 -29.04
C ASN A 399 -13.76 13.81 -29.15
N LYS A 400 -14.03 12.76 -28.36
CA LYS A 400 -15.31 12.06 -28.37
C LYS A 400 -16.11 12.47 -27.15
N ASP A 401 -17.34 12.85 -27.40
CA ASP A 401 -18.24 13.21 -26.33
C ASP A 401 -18.70 11.96 -25.57
N ASN A 402 -18.61 12.02 -24.24
CA ASN A 402 -19.01 10.97 -23.33
C ASN A 402 -20.30 11.33 -22.57
N GLN A 403 -21.18 12.11 -23.22
CA GLN A 403 -22.54 12.31 -22.73
C GLN A 403 -23.26 10.97 -22.69
N VAL A 404 -23.94 10.73 -21.57
CA VAL A 404 -24.81 9.57 -21.39
C VAL A 404 -25.94 9.61 -22.41
N PHE A 405 -26.47 10.81 -22.71
CA PHE A 405 -27.45 11.03 -23.76
C PHE A 405 -27.28 12.40 -24.42
N THR A 406 -27.80 12.55 -25.64
CA THR A 406 -27.75 13.82 -26.40
C THR A 406 -28.84 14.82 -26.01
N LEU A 407 -29.85 14.41 -25.23
CA LEU A 407 -30.96 15.23 -24.73
C LEU A 407 -30.91 15.34 -23.19
N PRO A 408 -31.49 16.40 -22.58
CA PRO A 408 -31.47 16.58 -21.13
C PRO A 408 -32.36 15.55 -20.43
N TRP A 409 -32.06 15.30 -19.14
CA TRP A 409 -32.89 14.50 -18.24
C TRP A 409 -34.17 15.27 -17.84
N ASP A 410 -35.15 15.29 -18.75
CA ASP A 410 -36.44 15.98 -18.58
C ASP A 410 -37.45 15.13 -17.81
N LEU A 411 -37.68 15.47 -16.54
CA LEU A 411 -38.55 14.71 -15.64
C LEU A 411 -40.03 14.74 -16.02
N TYR A 412 -40.45 15.68 -16.88
CA TYR A 412 -41.86 15.75 -17.28
C TYR A 412 -42.30 14.54 -18.12
N ASN A 413 -41.37 13.95 -18.89
CA ASN A 413 -41.65 12.80 -19.76
C ASN A 413 -40.72 11.60 -19.52
N LYS A 414 -39.70 11.73 -18.66
CA LYS A 414 -38.67 10.71 -18.44
C LYS A 414 -38.70 10.19 -17.01
N ALA A 415 -38.30 8.95 -16.85
CA ALA A 415 -38.17 8.32 -15.54
C ALA A 415 -37.13 9.02 -14.66
N LEU A 416 -37.25 8.79 -13.35
CA LEU A 416 -36.31 9.21 -12.31
C LEU A 416 -35.04 8.39 -12.29
N SER A 417 -34.89 7.36 -13.12
CA SER A 417 -33.71 6.49 -13.18
C SER A 417 -33.13 6.42 -14.59
N ILE A 418 -31.80 6.46 -14.66
CA ILE A 418 -31.00 6.05 -15.83
C ILE A 418 -30.40 4.69 -15.50
N HIS A 419 -30.64 3.71 -16.36
CA HIS A 419 -30.04 2.38 -16.25
C HIS A 419 -28.93 2.24 -17.31
N MET A 420 -27.74 1.80 -16.90
CA MET A 420 -26.63 1.50 -17.80
C MET A 420 -26.28 0.03 -17.69
N TYR A 421 -26.44 -0.68 -18.80
CA TYR A 421 -26.01 -2.06 -18.94
C TYR A 421 -24.57 -2.06 -19.42
N VAL A 422 -23.70 -2.71 -18.66
CA VAL A 422 -22.26 -2.72 -18.91
C VAL A 422 -21.81 -4.12 -19.27
N GLU A 423 -21.07 -4.22 -20.36
CA GLU A 423 -20.45 -5.45 -20.84
C GLU A 423 -19.00 -5.19 -21.26
N GLU A 424 -18.17 -6.21 -21.12
CA GLU A 424 -17.00 -6.39 -21.99
C GLU A 424 -17.53 -7.02 -23.29
N PHE A 425 -17.16 -6.46 -24.44
CA PHE A 425 -17.68 -6.88 -25.73
C PHE A 425 -16.71 -7.76 -26.50
N ASP A 426 -17.15 -8.98 -26.73
CA ASP A 426 -16.50 -9.93 -27.63
C ASP A 426 -17.21 -10.06 -28.98
N VAL A 427 -16.39 -10.21 -30.02
CA VAL A 427 -16.89 -10.47 -31.37
C VAL A 427 -17.39 -11.91 -31.48
N ASP A 428 -18.71 -12.08 -31.43
CA ASP A 428 -19.36 -13.38 -31.59
C ASP A 428 -20.79 -13.21 -32.18
N GLN A 429 -21.56 -14.30 -32.27
CA GLN A 429 -22.95 -14.29 -32.71
C GLN A 429 -23.79 -13.34 -31.85
N THR A 430 -24.48 -12.41 -32.51
CA THR A 430 -25.36 -11.44 -31.86
C THR A 430 -26.64 -12.11 -31.32
N ILE A 431 -27.03 -11.73 -30.11
CA ILE A 431 -28.27 -12.12 -29.43
C ILE A 431 -29.00 -10.88 -28.89
N GLU A 432 -30.32 -10.98 -28.76
CA GLU A 432 -31.13 -9.98 -28.05
C GLU A 432 -31.45 -10.48 -26.65
N LYS A 433 -31.11 -9.69 -25.63
CA LYS A 433 -31.56 -9.87 -24.24
C LYS A 433 -32.63 -8.84 -23.93
N THR A 434 -33.75 -9.27 -23.36
CA THR A 434 -34.75 -8.34 -22.81
C THR A 434 -34.43 -8.10 -21.36
N ILE A 435 -34.23 -6.85 -20.98
CA ILE A 435 -33.96 -6.48 -19.59
C ILE A 435 -35.14 -5.68 -19.06
N THR A 436 -35.64 -6.10 -17.91
CA THR A 436 -36.82 -5.51 -17.27
C THR A 436 -36.35 -4.66 -16.09
N VAL A 437 -36.74 -3.39 -16.10
CA VAL A 437 -36.40 -2.42 -15.05
C VAL A 437 -37.66 -1.76 -14.50
N VAL A 438 -37.60 -1.46 -13.20
CA VAL A 438 -38.65 -0.72 -12.51
C VAL A 438 -38.29 0.76 -12.60
N ASN A 439 -39.20 1.55 -13.17
CA ASN A 439 -39.01 2.99 -13.36
C ASN A 439 -40.05 3.76 -12.54
N GLU A 440 -39.61 4.87 -11.96
CA GLU A 440 -40.47 5.80 -11.26
C GLU A 440 -40.60 7.09 -12.06
N PHE A 441 -41.80 7.62 -12.17
CA PHE A 441 -42.08 8.89 -12.85
C PHE A 441 -42.60 9.91 -11.85
N THR A 442 -42.22 11.16 -12.04
CA THR A 442 -42.81 12.29 -11.30
C THR A 442 -44.25 12.52 -11.71
N ASN A 443 -45.08 13.00 -10.79
CA ASN A 443 -46.45 13.34 -11.11
C ASN A 443 -46.50 14.59 -12.00
N LYS A 444 -47.22 14.52 -13.13
CA LYS A 444 -47.42 15.68 -14.03
C LYS A 444 -48.10 16.87 -13.37
N ALA A 445 -48.87 16.66 -12.30
CA ALA A 445 -49.46 17.74 -11.50
C ALA A 445 -48.40 18.61 -10.81
N ASP A 446 -47.17 18.11 -10.64
CA ASP A 446 -46.05 18.88 -10.10
C ASP A 446 -45.46 19.84 -11.14
N PHE A 447 -45.93 19.83 -12.39
CA PHE A 447 -45.43 20.70 -13.46
C PHE A 447 -46.47 21.72 -13.92
N SER A 448 -45.99 22.90 -14.29
CA SER A 448 -46.77 23.92 -14.99
C SER A 448 -46.21 24.11 -16.39
N ILE A 449 -47.11 24.18 -17.38
CA ILE A 449 -46.76 24.45 -18.78
C ILE A 449 -47.26 25.86 -19.09
N GLU A 450 -46.32 26.77 -19.34
CA GLU A 450 -46.65 28.10 -19.87
C GLU A 450 -46.47 28.06 -21.40
N GLY A 451 -47.49 28.47 -22.15
CA GLY A 451 -47.44 28.61 -23.61
C GLY A 451 -48.18 27.52 -24.39
N GLY A 452 -49.23 27.91 -25.13
CA GLY A 452 -49.95 27.03 -26.04
C GLY A 452 -49.19 26.82 -27.35
N GLY A 453 -48.56 25.67 -27.52
CA GLY A 453 -48.21 25.13 -28.85
C GLY A 453 -46.74 24.80 -29.12
N SER A 454 -45.80 25.16 -28.26
CA SER A 454 -44.39 24.72 -28.38
C SER A 454 -43.80 24.40 -27.00
N ILE A 455 -42.92 23.40 -26.96
CA ILE A 455 -42.31 22.74 -25.79
C ILE A 455 -41.36 23.68 -24.98
N ASP A 456 -41.49 25.01 -25.11
CA ASP A 456 -40.47 25.97 -24.70
C ASP A 456 -40.39 26.30 -23.20
N SER A 457 -41.38 25.95 -22.38
CA SER A 457 -41.30 26.24 -20.93
C SER A 457 -42.03 25.24 -20.05
N VAL A 458 -41.47 24.03 -19.95
CA VAL A 458 -41.81 23.11 -18.86
C VAL A 458 -41.20 23.65 -17.56
N LYS A 459 -42.06 24.02 -16.62
CA LYS A 459 -41.67 24.45 -15.28
C LYS A 459 -42.02 23.36 -14.26
N LEU A 460 -41.05 23.00 -13.44
CA LEU A 460 -41.30 22.22 -12.24
C LEU A 460 -41.81 23.17 -11.16
N SER A 461 -43.05 22.94 -10.71
CA SER A 461 -43.71 23.76 -9.69
C SER A 461 -43.05 23.55 -8.32
N ALA A 462 -43.33 24.46 -7.38
CA ALA A 462 -42.79 24.37 -6.02
C ALA A 462 -43.13 23.00 -5.39
N LYS A 463 -42.12 22.29 -4.88
CA LYS A 463 -42.30 20.95 -4.30
C LYS A 463 -42.89 21.03 -2.89
N LEU A 464 -43.71 20.09 -2.44
CA LEU A 464 -44.08 20.02 -1.02
C LEU A 464 -42.91 19.41 -0.21
N GLY A 465 -41.89 20.23 0.06
CA GLY A 465 -40.61 19.80 0.66
C GLY A 465 -39.55 19.38 -0.36
N TYR A 466 -38.41 18.91 0.13
CA TYR A 466 -37.33 18.37 -0.71
C TYR A 466 -37.53 16.87 -0.94
N GLY A 467 -37.68 16.47 -2.20
CA GLY A 467 -38.03 15.10 -2.61
C GLY A 467 -39.24 15.08 -3.57
N PHE A 468 -39.56 13.91 -4.13
CA PHE A 468 -40.76 13.72 -4.96
C PHE A 468 -41.92 13.22 -4.09
N SER A 469 -42.96 14.03 -3.91
CA SER A 469 -44.07 13.73 -3.00
C SER A 469 -45.00 12.62 -3.47
N HIS A 470 -45.12 12.44 -4.79
CA HIS A 470 -45.90 11.37 -5.40
C HIS A 470 -45.16 10.88 -6.66
N THR A 471 -44.74 9.62 -6.65
CA THR A 471 -44.19 8.95 -7.84
C THR A 471 -45.17 7.89 -8.30
N ASN A 472 -45.26 7.70 -9.61
CA ASN A 472 -45.94 6.54 -10.19
C ASN A 472 -44.87 5.56 -10.65
N THR A 473 -44.96 4.32 -10.17
CA THR A 473 -44.04 3.26 -10.55
C THR A 473 -44.62 2.47 -11.73
N THR A 474 -43.82 2.29 -12.77
CA THR A 474 -44.16 1.42 -13.90
C THR A 474 -42.99 0.51 -14.20
N THR A 475 -43.29 -0.75 -14.51
CA THR A 475 -42.28 -1.68 -15.04
C THR A 475 -42.20 -1.50 -16.55
N SER A 476 -41.00 -1.24 -17.06
CA SER A 476 -40.73 -1.23 -18.50
C SER A 476 -39.64 -2.23 -18.82
N SER A 477 -39.62 -2.70 -20.07
CA SER A 477 -38.54 -3.52 -20.59
C SER A 477 -37.88 -2.82 -21.75
N THR A 478 -36.56 -2.92 -21.82
CA THR A 478 -35.77 -2.53 -22.99
C THR A 478 -35.08 -3.77 -23.55
N LYS A 479 -34.89 -3.77 -24.87
CA LYS A 479 -34.15 -4.83 -25.56
C LYS A 479 -32.73 -4.35 -25.75
N VAL A 480 -31.78 -5.13 -25.24
CA VAL A 480 -30.36 -4.89 -25.40
C VAL A 480 -29.80 -5.96 -26.33
N THR A 481 -29.17 -5.52 -27.41
CA THR A 481 -28.46 -6.40 -28.35
C THR A 481 -27.01 -6.58 -27.88
N THR A 482 -26.57 -7.82 -27.65
CA THR A 482 -25.21 -8.21 -27.23
C THR A 482 -24.72 -9.42 -28.04
N THR A 483 -23.58 -10.03 -27.73
CA THR A 483 -23.13 -11.29 -28.36
C THR A 483 -23.11 -12.43 -27.34
N VAL A 484 -23.06 -13.68 -27.81
CA VAL A 484 -22.97 -14.87 -26.93
C VAL A 484 -21.67 -14.87 -26.12
N GLY A 485 -20.56 -14.46 -26.74
CA GLY A 485 -19.26 -14.34 -26.08
C GLY A 485 -19.13 -13.17 -25.10
N SER A 486 -19.88 -12.07 -25.25
CA SER A 486 -19.71 -10.88 -24.41
C SER A 486 -19.96 -11.16 -22.91
N ASP A 487 -19.08 -10.60 -22.08
CA ASP A 487 -19.15 -10.73 -20.63
C ASP A 487 -20.00 -9.64 -19.96
N GLU A 488 -21.02 -10.05 -19.21
CA GLU A 488 -21.91 -9.13 -18.49
C GLU A 488 -21.29 -8.67 -17.16
N LEU A 489 -21.01 -7.37 -17.07
CA LEU A 489 -20.46 -6.72 -15.85
C LEU A 489 -21.56 -6.16 -14.93
N GLY A 490 -22.80 -6.16 -15.42
CA GLY A 490 -24.00 -5.83 -14.65
C GLY A 490 -24.63 -4.50 -15.02
N THR A 491 -25.63 -4.10 -14.21
CA THR A 491 -26.45 -2.91 -14.46
C THR A 491 -26.21 -1.85 -13.40
N LEU A 492 -25.83 -0.65 -13.82
CA LEU A 492 -25.74 0.53 -12.96
C LEU A 492 -27.05 1.33 -13.05
N SER A 493 -27.62 1.70 -11.91
CA SER A 493 -28.84 2.52 -11.87
C SER A 493 -28.54 3.83 -11.15
N PHE A 494 -28.65 4.94 -11.87
CA PHE A 494 -28.50 6.29 -11.33
C PHE A 494 -29.87 6.91 -11.18
N PHE A 495 -30.19 7.41 -10.00
CA PHE A 495 -31.45 8.09 -9.72
C PHE A 495 -31.26 9.60 -9.77
N PHE A 496 -32.29 10.33 -10.21
CA PHE A 496 -32.23 11.79 -10.30
C PHE A 496 -31.95 12.43 -8.94
N TYR A 497 -32.47 11.83 -7.87
CA TYR A 497 -32.27 12.27 -6.49
C TYR A 497 -30.95 11.80 -5.86
N ASP A 498 -30.13 11.01 -6.56
CA ASP A 498 -28.82 10.65 -6.05
C ASP A 498 -27.96 11.91 -5.88
N PRO A 499 -27.19 12.02 -4.78
CA PRO A 499 -26.27 13.13 -4.60
C PRO A 499 -25.21 13.11 -5.70
N ILE A 500 -24.68 14.29 -6.06
CA ILE A 500 -23.51 14.37 -6.98
C ILE A 500 -22.25 14.49 -6.14
N ILE A 501 -22.20 15.50 -5.27
CA ILE A 501 -21.18 15.65 -4.23
C ILE A 501 -21.75 15.05 -2.92
N ARG A 502 -20.97 14.21 -2.25
CA ARG A 502 -21.33 13.59 -0.96
C ARG A 502 -20.65 14.25 0.23
N ALA A 503 -19.45 14.77 0.03
CA ALA A 503 -18.65 15.38 1.09
C ALA A 503 -17.67 16.39 0.50
N GLU A 504 -17.22 17.31 1.35
CA GLU A 504 -16.23 18.33 1.04
C GLU A 504 -15.17 18.34 2.14
N SER A 505 -13.89 18.40 1.74
CA SER A 505 -12.77 18.54 2.67
C SER A 505 -11.66 19.33 1.98
N ASN A 506 -11.12 20.36 2.63
CA ASN A 506 -10.03 21.19 2.09
C ASN A 506 -10.23 21.65 0.63
N ASN A 507 -11.46 22.07 0.28
CA ASN A 507 -11.84 22.50 -1.09
C ASN A 507 -11.67 21.40 -2.17
N THR A 508 -11.72 20.14 -1.74
CA THR A 508 -11.85 18.95 -2.59
C THR A 508 -13.17 18.26 -2.28
N TYR A 509 -13.68 17.46 -3.21
CA TYR A 509 -15.05 16.92 -3.17
C TYR A 509 -15.07 15.40 -3.34
N LYS A 510 -15.85 14.70 -2.51
CA LYS A 510 -16.14 13.28 -2.69
C LYS A 510 -17.37 13.12 -3.57
N LEU A 511 -17.23 12.36 -4.65
CA LEU A 511 -18.33 12.08 -5.59
C LEU A 511 -19.20 10.93 -5.12
N TYR A 512 -20.40 10.84 -5.69
CA TYR A 512 -21.25 9.66 -5.59
C TYR A 512 -20.94 8.69 -6.74
N ASP A 513 -20.70 7.44 -6.37
CA ASP A 513 -20.36 6.37 -7.30
C ASP A 513 -21.44 5.28 -7.17
N VAL A 514 -21.87 4.71 -8.30
CA VAL A 514 -22.80 3.56 -8.35
C VAL A 514 -22.01 2.33 -8.73
N SER A 515 -22.28 1.19 -8.09
CA SER A 515 -21.58 -0.08 -8.34
C SER A 515 -22.56 -1.22 -8.57
N SER A 516 -22.25 -2.09 -9.53
CA SER A 516 -22.89 -3.40 -9.73
C SER A 516 -22.14 -4.54 -9.02
N GLY A 517 -20.99 -4.25 -8.42
CA GLY A 517 -20.01 -5.24 -7.95
C GLY A 517 -18.80 -5.29 -8.88
N ASP A 518 -19.01 -5.67 -10.14
CA ASP A 518 -17.94 -5.80 -11.13
C ASP A 518 -17.57 -4.48 -11.82
N VAL A 519 -18.50 -3.55 -11.95
CA VAL A 519 -18.24 -2.19 -12.44
C VAL A 519 -18.69 -1.16 -11.42
N THR A 520 -17.92 -0.09 -11.27
CA THR A 520 -18.32 1.13 -10.55
C THR A 520 -18.18 2.32 -11.48
N ALA A 521 -19.16 3.23 -11.51
CA ALA A 521 -19.08 4.44 -12.32
C ALA A 521 -19.65 5.69 -11.64
N THR A 522 -19.24 6.84 -12.17
CA THR A 522 -19.68 8.18 -11.75
C THR A 522 -20.21 8.92 -12.96
N ILE A 523 -21.40 9.51 -12.85
CA ILE A 523 -21.90 10.50 -13.82
C ILE A 523 -21.89 11.89 -13.21
N LEU A 524 -21.60 12.90 -14.02
CA LEU A 524 -21.63 14.31 -13.62
C LEU A 524 -22.47 15.13 -14.60
N PRO A 525 -23.27 16.09 -14.11
CA PRO A 525 -23.93 17.05 -14.98
C PRO A 525 -22.91 18.07 -15.53
N ILE A 526 -22.95 18.29 -16.83
CA ILE A 526 -22.19 19.33 -17.54
C ILE A 526 -23.15 20.33 -18.19
N ASN A 527 -22.72 21.58 -18.30
CA ASN A 527 -23.44 22.61 -19.03
C ASN A 527 -22.76 22.89 -20.36
N LEU A 528 -23.42 22.54 -21.47
CA LEU A 528 -22.87 22.63 -22.83
C LEU A 528 -22.47 24.06 -23.27
N ILE A 529 -22.99 25.10 -22.60
CA ILE A 529 -22.66 26.50 -22.93
C ILE A 529 -21.37 26.95 -22.23
N ILE A 530 -21.04 26.37 -21.08
CA ILE A 530 -19.86 26.75 -20.28
C ILE A 530 -18.61 25.98 -20.75
N THR A 531 -18.78 24.84 -21.39
CA THR A 531 -17.70 23.97 -21.92
C THR A 531 -17.25 24.30 -23.35
N ARG A 532 -17.62 25.45 -23.92
CA ARG A 532 -17.13 25.93 -25.22
C ARG A 532 -16.23 27.15 -25.10
#